data_AF-A0A8E3ARP9-F1
#
_entry.id   AF-A0A8E3ARP9-F1
#
_cell.length_a   1.000
_cell.length_b   1.000
_cell.length_c   1.000
_cell.angle_alpha   90.00
_cell.angle_beta   90.00
_cell.angle_gamma   90.00
#
_symmetry.space_group_name_H-M   'P 1'
#
loop_
_entity.id
_entity.type
_entity.pdbx_description
1 polymer ?
#
loop_
_entity_poly.entity_id
_entity_poly.type
_entity_poly.pdbx_seq_one_letter_code
_entity_poly.pdbx_strand_id
1 'polypeptide(L)'
;MREARTSRTHPLQIAEVSVGPGHGRIGITFCPGKHDPVASTGAWARDLDADLDTIAGWGARLVLSLVEEAELVALKVPGLGAGVRARGMVWRHLPIRDYSVPDDFFERQWTTTGPEIRTILRQDGDVLVHCKGGLGRAGMIAARLLAELGVAPPEAIRAVRRARPGAIETPAQLALVRRTLLADDRVLDLAALERTGGRLGSNPGGIYRDAEGRRFYVKELESPAHARNERIAAALYRLAGAPTLTYRPTVDPCHVATEFVTLEKAHAAQFTVEERRAAQHWLGVHAWTANWDAAGFDGDNQGVAGGRVLTLDVGGALEFRACGDPKGRAFGAEVAELDRLRDDPDNSHAVRLFGDIAPAALAEAVRVVTGLPDEAIRGTIEGLGGSARLVEKMIARKADLAARLA
;
A
#
# COMPACT_ATOMS: atom_id res chain seq x y z
N MET A 1 -11.67 -9.84 43.84
CA MET A 1 -11.24 -9.32 42.53
C MET A 1 -12.49 -8.89 41.77
N ARG A 2 -12.51 -7.70 41.15
CA ARG A 2 -13.63 -7.34 40.26
C ARG A 2 -13.64 -8.30 39.08
N GLU A 3 -14.81 -8.82 38.72
CA GLU A 3 -14.95 -9.70 37.56
C GLU A 3 -14.52 -8.99 36.28
N ALA A 4 -13.93 -9.77 35.35
CA ALA A 4 -13.50 -9.24 34.06
C ALA A 4 -14.71 -8.87 33.20
N ARG A 5 -14.58 -7.79 32.45
CA ARG A 5 -15.60 -7.32 31.51
C ARG A 5 -15.58 -8.17 30.25
N THR A 6 -16.75 -8.61 29.82
CA THR A 6 -16.92 -9.49 28.65
C THR A 6 -17.75 -8.80 27.57
N SER A 7 -17.84 -9.41 26.38
CA SER A 7 -18.69 -8.91 25.29
C SER A 7 -20.18 -8.88 25.66
N ARG A 8 -20.61 -9.67 26.66
CA ARG A 8 -22.00 -9.68 27.15
C ARG A 8 -22.25 -8.62 28.22
N THR A 9 -21.37 -8.52 29.21
CA THR A 9 -21.56 -7.57 30.33
C THR A 9 -21.28 -6.13 29.92
N HIS A 10 -20.40 -5.94 28.93
CA HIS A 10 -20.00 -4.65 28.41
C HIS A 10 -19.93 -4.75 26.87
N PRO A 11 -21.08 -4.65 26.17
CA PRO A 11 -21.14 -4.75 24.71
C PRO A 11 -20.16 -3.81 24.01
N LEU A 12 -19.60 -4.25 22.88
CA LEU A 12 -18.62 -3.47 22.12
C LEU A 12 -19.23 -2.14 21.71
N GLN A 13 -18.56 -1.04 22.08
CA GLN A 13 -18.98 0.31 21.71
C GLN A 13 -18.20 0.75 20.49
N ILE A 14 -18.90 1.20 19.45
CA ILE A 14 -18.31 1.78 18.24
C ILE A 14 -18.69 3.25 18.22
N ALA A 15 -17.70 4.12 18.43
CA ALA A 15 -17.91 5.58 18.32
C ALA A 15 -17.86 5.97 16.84
N GLU A 16 -18.80 6.80 16.39
CA GLU A 16 -18.96 7.10 14.97
C GLU A 16 -18.61 8.55 14.66
N VAL A 17 -17.90 8.76 13.57
CA VAL A 17 -17.72 10.07 12.93
C VAL A 17 -17.94 9.94 11.43
N SER A 18 -18.35 11.01 10.76
CA SER A 18 -18.48 11.05 9.30
C SER A 18 -18.05 12.41 8.76
N VAL A 19 -17.78 12.47 7.46
CA VAL A 19 -17.49 13.72 6.74
C VAL A 19 -18.77 14.56 6.62
N GLY A 20 -19.89 13.90 6.35
CA GLY A 20 -21.20 14.52 6.14
C GLY A 20 -22.16 13.54 5.46
N PRO A 21 -23.37 13.98 5.08
CA PRO A 21 -24.32 13.18 4.31
C PRO A 21 -23.70 12.65 3.01
N GLY A 22 -24.08 11.42 2.60
CA GLY A 22 -23.58 10.78 1.38
C GLY A 22 -22.16 10.18 1.51
N HIS A 23 -21.61 10.11 2.72
CA HIS A 23 -20.39 9.38 3.03
C HIS A 23 -20.66 8.35 4.13
N GLY A 24 -19.98 7.21 4.02
CA GLY A 24 -19.96 6.18 5.05
C GLY A 24 -19.33 6.66 6.35
N ARG A 25 -19.57 5.90 7.41
CA ARG A 25 -19.15 6.23 8.78
C ARG A 25 -17.77 5.64 9.07
N ILE A 26 -17.00 6.37 9.85
CA ILE A 26 -15.75 5.88 10.45
C ILE A 26 -16.06 5.49 11.89
N GLY A 27 -16.06 4.18 12.15
CA GLY A 27 -16.23 3.61 13.47
C GLY A 27 -14.89 3.54 14.22
N ILE A 28 -14.87 3.89 15.50
CA ILE A 28 -13.68 3.88 16.35
C ILE A 28 -13.98 2.99 17.56
N THR A 29 -13.16 1.95 17.74
CA THR A 29 -13.29 1.05 18.90
C THR A 29 -11.93 0.55 19.41
N PHE A 30 -11.93 -0.11 20.56
CA PHE A 30 -10.74 -0.80 21.08
C PHE A 30 -10.59 -2.16 20.39
N CYS A 31 -9.48 -2.87 20.64
CA CYS A 31 -9.22 -4.14 19.97
C CYS A 31 -10.33 -5.18 20.24
N PRO A 32 -11.05 -5.66 19.19
CA PRO A 32 -12.09 -6.68 19.31
C PRO A 32 -11.53 -7.97 19.92
N GLY A 33 -12.31 -8.63 20.77
CA GLY A 33 -11.93 -9.89 21.41
C GLY A 33 -10.81 -9.78 22.45
N LYS A 34 -10.34 -8.57 22.78
CA LYS A 34 -9.18 -8.41 23.65
C LYS A 34 -9.35 -9.07 25.03
N HIS A 35 -8.28 -9.73 25.45
CA HIS A 35 -8.02 -10.09 26.84
C HIS A 35 -6.94 -9.16 27.40
N ASP A 36 -7.29 -8.33 28.38
CA ASP A 36 -6.37 -7.37 28.98
C ASP A 36 -6.66 -7.24 30.48
N PRO A 37 -5.97 -8.00 31.35
CA PRO A 37 -6.26 -8.05 32.79
C PRO A 37 -5.85 -6.76 33.52
N VAL A 38 -4.98 -5.95 32.93
CA VAL A 38 -4.38 -4.76 33.57
C VAL A 38 -4.76 -3.46 32.86
N ALA A 39 -5.77 -3.49 31.98
CA ALA A 39 -6.25 -2.28 31.31
C ALA A 39 -6.70 -1.22 32.33
N SER A 40 -6.39 0.05 32.04
CA SER A 40 -6.76 1.20 32.88
C SER A 40 -8.26 1.32 33.14
N THR A 41 -9.09 0.79 32.24
CA THR A 41 -10.54 0.79 32.39
C THR A 41 -11.03 -0.33 33.30
N GLY A 42 -10.22 -1.35 33.60
CA GLY A 42 -10.58 -2.58 34.30
C GLY A 42 -10.30 -3.81 33.43
N ALA A 43 -10.18 -4.99 34.06
CA ALA A 43 -9.85 -6.23 33.36
C ALA A 43 -10.87 -6.58 32.24
N TRP A 44 -10.38 -7.01 31.08
CA TRP A 44 -11.19 -7.46 29.94
C TRP A 44 -10.91 -8.94 29.62
N ALA A 45 -11.99 -9.67 29.31
CA ALA A 45 -11.97 -11.02 28.77
C ALA A 45 -13.10 -11.14 27.74
N ARG A 46 -12.86 -10.58 26.56
CA ARG A 46 -13.87 -10.46 25.51
C ARG A 46 -13.85 -11.66 24.58
N ASP A 47 -14.98 -11.89 23.92
CA ASP A 47 -15.09 -12.93 22.90
C ASP A 47 -14.86 -12.32 21.52
N LEU A 48 -13.89 -12.87 20.79
CA LEU A 48 -13.49 -12.33 19.49
C LEU A 48 -14.63 -12.47 18.47
N ASP A 49 -15.27 -13.63 18.40
CA ASP A 49 -16.32 -13.87 17.41
C ASP A 49 -17.54 -13.00 17.67
N ALA A 50 -18.00 -12.86 18.91
CA ALA A 50 -19.11 -12.00 19.27
C ALA A 50 -18.83 -10.50 18.98
N ASP A 51 -17.59 -10.05 19.21
CA ASP A 51 -17.20 -8.68 18.87
C ASP A 51 -17.15 -8.48 17.34
N LEU A 52 -16.66 -9.47 16.59
CA LEU A 52 -16.62 -9.41 15.13
C LEU A 52 -18.02 -9.50 14.50
N ASP A 53 -18.93 -10.27 15.10
CA ASP A 53 -20.36 -10.29 14.72
C ASP A 53 -21.01 -8.92 14.97
N THR A 54 -20.65 -8.27 16.08
CA THR A 54 -21.11 -6.89 16.37
C THR A 54 -20.60 -5.91 15.31
N ILE A 55 -19.34 -6.03 14.89
CA ILE A 55 -18.74 -5.18 13.85
C ILE A 55 -19.38 -5.42 12.48
N ALA A 56 -19.64 -6.68 12.13
CA ALA A 56 -20.33 -7.03 10.89
C ALA A 56 -21.78 -6.52 10.90
N GLY A 57 -22.50 -6.71 12.01
CA GLY A 57 -23.85 -6.18 12.20
C GLY A 57 -23.93 -4.65 12.23
N TRP A 58 -22.84 -3.97 12.61
CA TRP A 58 -22.72 -2.52 12.49
C TRP A 58 -22.61 -2.05 11.03
N GLY A 59 -22.20 -2.93 10.11
CA GLY A 59 -22.12 -2.64 8.67
C GLY A 59 -20.70 -2.40 8.14
N ALA A 60 -19.65 -2.71 8.91
CA ALA A 60 -18.27 -2.47 8.47
C ALA A 60 -17.97 -3.18 7.15
N ARG A 61 -17.58 -2.42 6.13
CA ARG A 61 -17.04 -2.95 4.87
C ARG A 61 -15.55 -3.25 4.99
N LEU A 62 -14.84 -2.46 5.79
CA LEU A 62 -13.41 -2.62 6.06
C LEU A 62 -13.10 -2.43 7.54
N VAL A 63 -12.19 -3.26 8.07
CA VAL A 63 -11.61 -3.16 9.41
C VAL A 63 -10.11 -2.86 9.28
N LEU A 64 -9.68 -1.70 9.78
CA LEU A 64 -8.30 -1.25 9.87
C LEU A 64 -7.75 -1.51 11.29
N SER A 65 -6.82 -2.45 11.40
CA SER A 65 -6.11 -2.78 12.64
C SER A 65 -4.79 -2.01 12.72
N LEU A 66 -4.62 -1.23 13.79
CA LEU A 66 -3.41 -0.42 14.04
C LEU A 66 -2.50 -0.98 15.13
N VAL A 67 -2.87 -2.12 15.72
CA VAL A 67 -2.06 -2.81 16.74
C VAL A 67 -0.90 -3.56 16.10
N GLU A 68 0.23 -3.65 16.77
CA GLU A 68 1.36 -4.47 16.35
C GLU A 68 1.03 -5.97 16.46
N GLU A 69 1.72 -6.82 15.71
CA GLU A 69 1.48 -8.27 15.74
C GLU A 69 1.72 -8.86 17.15
N ALA A 70 2.76 -8.40 17.83
CA ALA A 70 3.02 -8.75 19.23
C ALA A 70 1.88 -8.33 20.17
N GLU A 71 1.19 -7.21 19.89
CA GLU A 71 0.01 -6.80 20.65
C GLU A 71 -1.19 -7.72 20.38
N LEU A 72 -1.40 -8.19 19.14
CA LEU A 72 -2.46 -9.16 18.83
C LEU A 72 -2.28 -10.45 19.64
N VAL A 73 -1.05 -10.97 19.71
CA VAL A 73 -0.71 -12.16 20.51
C VAL A 73 -0.93 -11.88 21.99
N ALA A 74 -0.42 -10.76 22.51
CA ALA A 74 -0.56 -10.40 23.92
C ALA A 74 -2.03 -10.21 24.35
N LEU A 75 -2.87 -9.69 23.46
CA LEU A 75 -4.31 -9.52 23.67
C LEU A 75 -5.13 -10.80 23.41
N LYS A 76 -4.47 -11.92 23.08
CA LYS A 76 -5.06 -13.23 22.77
C LYS A 76 -5.98 -13.24 21.55
N VAL A 77 -5.66 -12.43 20.53
CA VAL A 77 -6.44 -12.33 19.29
C VAL A 77 -5.58 -12.46 18.01
N PRO A 78 -4.66 -13.43 17.90
CA PRO A 78 -3.85 -13.61 16.68
C PRO A 78 -4.73 -13.93 15.46
N GLY A 79 -5.91 -14.54 15.66
CA GLY A 79 -6.87 -14.87 14.60
C GLY A 79 -7.77 -13.72 14.14
N LEU A 80 -7.58 -12.48 14.63
CA LEU A 80 -8.47 -11.35 14.33
C LEU A 80 -8.67 -11.15 12.83
N GLY A 81 -7.58 -11.11 12.06
CA GLY A 81 -7.66 -10.88 10.62
C GLY A 81 -8.38 -11.99 9.85
N ALA A 82 -8.23 -13.25 10.27
CA ALA A 82 -8.97 -14.37 9.69
C ALA A 82 -10.46 -14.27 10.03
N GLY A 83 -10.79 -13.93 11.28
CA GLY A 83 -12.16 -13.76 11.73
C GLY A 83 -12.91 -12.61 11.03
N VAL A 84 -12.21 -11.50 10.73
CA VAL A 84 -12.77 -10.38 9.94
C VAL A 84 -13.12 -10.85 8.53
N ARG A 85 -12.18 -11.52 7.85
CA ARG A 85 -12.37 -12.02 6.47
C ARG A 85 -13.46 -13.09 6.38
N ALA A 86 -13.56 -13.98 7.37
CA ALA A 86 -14.60 -15.01 7.42
C ALA A 86 -16.02 -14.44 7.43
N ARG A 87 -16.19 -13.17 7.82
CA ARG A 87 -17.45 -12.43 7.83
C ARG A 87 -17.65 -11.55 6.59
N GLY A 88 -16.83 -11.72 5.56
CA GLY A 88 -16.92 -10.97 4.30
C GLY A 88 -16.44 -9.53 4.38
N MET A 89 -15.81 -9.13 5.48
CA MET A 89 -15.24 -7.79 5.64
C MET A 89 -13.79 -7.75 5.14
N VAL A 90 -13.38 -6.61 4.59
CA VAL A 90 -11.97 -6.40 4.22
C VAL A 90 -11.15 -6.15 5.48
N TRP A 91 -10.02 -6.84 5.64
CA TRP A 91 -9.06 -6.57 6.72
C TRP A 91 -7.80 -5.89 6.18
N ARG A 92 -7.39 -4.81 6.84
CA ARG A 92 -6.11 -4.13 6.62
C ARG A 92 -5.37 -4.01 7.94
N HIS A 93 -4.13 -4.48 7.98
CA HIS A 93 -3.28 -4.43 9.15
C HIS A 93 -2.10 -3.49 8.90
N LEU A 94 -2.19 -2.28 9.46
CA LEU A 94 -1.17 -1.25 9.33
C LEU A 94 -0.73 -0.85 10.75
N PRO A 95 0.25 -1.58 11.33
CA PRO A 95 0.63 -1.39 12.72
C PRO A 95 1.23 0.00 12.96
N ILE A 96 0.87 0.59 14.09
CA ILE A 96 1.49 1.81 14.61
C ILE A 96 1.93 1.51 16.04
N ARG A 97 3.22 1.72 16.34
CA ARG A 97 3.76 1.54 17.70
C ARG A 97 2.94 2.32 18.72
N ASP A 98 2.73 1.75 19.91
CA ASP A 98 1.90 2.38 20.93
C ASP A 98 2.36 3.82 21.26
N TYR A 99 1.39 4.71 21.49
CA TYR A 99 1.56 6.17 21.66
C TYR A 99 2.28 6.93 20.52
N SER A 100 2.63 6.26 19.42
CA SER A 100 3.41 6.84 18.33
C SER A 100 2.51 7.33 17.17
N VAL A 101 3.15 7.75 16.09
CA VAL A 101 2.55 8.13 14.80
C VAL A 101 2.97 7.11 13.72
N PRO A 102 2.28 7.04 12.56
CA PRO A 102 2.76 6.37 11.36
C PRO A 102 4.26 6.57 11.10
N ASP A 103 4.94 5.47 10.77
CA ASP A 103 6.31 5.46 10.27
C ASP A 103 6.34 5.38 8.73
N ASP A 104 7.53 5.31 8.16
CA ASP A 104 7.69 5.27 6.70
C ASP A 104 7.06 4.02 6.07
N PHE A 105 7.04 2.89 6.79
CA PHE A 105 6.39 1.68 6.30
C PHE A 105 4.88 1.88 6.21
N PHE A 106 4.26 2.43 7.26
CA PHE A 106 2.86 2.82 7.25
C PHE A 106 2.56 3.77 6.09
N GLU A 107 3.34 4.84 5.92
CA GLU A 107 3.06 5.85 4.89
C GLU A 107 3.15 5.26 3.47
N ARG A 108 4.12 4.36 3.22
CA ARG A 108 4.19 3.62 1.94
C ARG A 108 2.94 2.80 1.70
N GLN A 109 2.45 2.07 2.71
CA GLN A 109 1.21 1.31 2.62
C GLN A 109 -0.03 2.19 2.50
N TRP A 110 -0.03 3.37 3.12
CA TRP A 110 -1.12 4.33 3.07
C TRP A 110 -1.33 4.91 1.67
N THR A 111 -0.31 4.94 0.81
CA THR A 111 -0.47 5.33 -0.60
C THR A 111 -1.43 4.43 -1.38
N THR A 112 -1.69 3.22 -0.89
CA THR A 112 -2.61 2.26 -1.52
C THR A 112 -3.85 2.03 -0.63
N THR A 113 -3.65 1.79 0.66
CA THR A 113 -4.74 1.53 1.62
C THR A 113 -5.57 2.79 1.90
N GLY A 114 -4.95 3.97 1.96
CA GLY A 114 -5.65 5.24 2.18
C GLY A 114 -6.68 5.54 1.10
N PRO A 115 -6.31 5.55 -0.20
CA PRO A 115 -7.27 5.71 -1.30
C PRO A 115 -8.39 4.65 -1.33
N GLU A 116 -8.09 3.39 -0.99
CA GLU A 116 -9.10 2.33 -0.86
C GLU A 116 -10.14 2.68 0.21
N ILE A 117 -9.67 3.02 1.42
CA ILE A 117 -10.53 3.41 2.54
C ILE A 117 -11.37 4.64 2.18
N ARG A 118 -10.76 5.66 1.59
CA ARG A 118 -11.47 6.89 1.21
C ARG A 118 -12.47 6.64 0.08
N THR A 119 -12.18 5.73 -0.84
CA THR A 119 -13.15 5.29 -1.87
C THR A 119 -14.35 4.59 -1.24
N ILE A 120 -14.12 3.67 -0.30
CA ILE A 120 -15.19 3.00 0.44
C ILE A 120 -16.10 4.03 1.14
N LEU A 121 -15.50 5.00 1.84
CA LEU A 121 -16.23 6.05 2.54
C LEU A 121 -17.02 6.96 1.58
N ARG A 122 -16.47 7.32 0.41
CA ARG A 122 -17.19 8.09 -0.62
C ARG A 122 -18.34 7.31 -1.28
N GLN A 123 -18.32 5.99 -1.19
CA GLN A 123 -19.36 5.09 -1.72
C GLN A 123 -20.34 4.62 -0.63
N ASP A 124 -20.53 5.43 0.41
CA ASP A 124 -21.44 5.14 1.53
C ASP A 124 -21.10 3.85 2.31
N GLY A 125 -19.87 3.35 2.19
CA GLY A 125 -19.40 2.17 2.90
C GLY A 125 -18.74 2.53 4.23
N ASP A 126 -19.08 1.78 5.28
CA ASP A 126 -18.56 2.01 6.62
C ASP A 126 -17.17 1.40 6.83
N VAL A 127 -16.31 2.10 7.58
CA VAL A 127 -14.95 1.67 7.90
C VAL A 127 -14.72 1.69 9.41
N LEU A 128 -14.31 0.55 9.98
CA LEU A 128 -13.93 0.46 11.38
C LEU A 128 -12.42 0.64 11.54
N VAL A 129 -11.99 1.51 12.43
CA VAL A 129 -10.58 1.68 12.83
C VAL A 129 -10.43 1.30 14.30
N HIS A 130 -9.45 0.45 14.61
CA HIS A 130 -9.15 0.11 16.00
C HIS A 130 -7.64 0.11 16.30
N CYS A 131 -7.32 0.32 17.58
CA CYS A 131 -6.01 0.06 18.17
C CYS A 131 -6.20 -0.74 19.47
N LYS A 132 -5.25 -0.72 20.40
CA LYS A 132 -5.40 -1.42 21.69
C LYS A 132 -6.55 -0.84 22.53
N GLY A 133 -6.55 0.48 22.75
CA GLY A 133 -7.54 1.18 23.59
C GLY A 133 -8.67 1.89 22.84
N GLY A 134 -8.55 2.06 21.52
CA GLY A 134 -9.51 2.81 20.71
C GLY A 134 -9.56 4.30 21.05
N LEU A 135 -8.40 4.90 21.38
CA LEU A 135 -8.27 6.30 21.80
C LEU A 135 -7.22 7.06 20.97
N GLY A 136 -5.92 6.82 21.18
CA GLY A 136 -4.84 7.57 20.53
C GLY A 136 -4.67 7.24 19.06
N ARG A 137 -4.11 6.06 18.76
CA ARG A 137 -3.83 5.62 17.38
C ARG A 137 -5.08 5.59 16.49
N ALA A 138 -6.15 4.97 16.97
CA ALA A 138 -7.42 4.87 16.24
C ALA A 138 -8.07 6.25 16.02
N GLY A 139 -8.11 7.10 17.06
CA GLY A 139 -8.65 8.46 16.94
C GLY A 139 -7.82 9.34 16.00
N MET A 140 -6.49 9.23 16.04
CA MET A 140 -5.60 9.94 15.11
C MET A 140 -5.87 9.56 13.66
N ILE A 141 -5.94 8.26 13.34
CA ILE A 141 -6.17 7.82 11.96
C ILE A 141 -7.61 8.15 11.50
N ALA A 142 -8.61 8.02 12.37
CA ALA A 142 -9.97 8.48 12.05
C ALA A 142 -10.01 9.99 11.73
N ALA A 143 -9.31 10.82 12.52
CA ALA A 143 -9.23 12.25 12.25
C ALA A 143 -8.41 12.58 10.99
N ARG A 144 -7.34 11.83 10.71
CA ARG A 144 -6.58 11.92 9.45
C ARG A 144 -7.50 11.63 8.26
N LEU A 145 -8.29 10.56 8.31
CA LEU A 145 -9.23 10.21 7.23
C LEU A 145 -10.28 11.30 6.99
N LEU A 146 -10.86 11.87 8.04
CA LEU A 146 -11.76 13.02 7.90
C LEU A 146 -11.06 14.20 7.21
N ALA A 147 -9.82 14.50 7.60
CA ALA A 147 -9.05 15.59 7.00
C ALA A 147 -8.69 15.34 5.52
N GLU A 148 -8.27 14.12 5.19
CA GLU A 148 -8.01 13.69 3.82
C GLU A 148 -9.27 13.68 2.94
N LEU A 149 -10.46 13.62 3.55
CA LEU A 149 -11.75 13.73 2.87
C LEU A 149 -12.32 15.16 2.85
N GLY A 150 -11.58 16.15 3.35
CA GLY A 150 -11.90 17.57 3.21
C GLY A 150 -12.44 18.26 4.47
N VAL A 151 -12.56 17.57 5.60
CA VAL A 151 -12.88 18.23 6.88
C VAL A 151 -11.65 18.99 7.38
N ALA A 152 -11.80 20.25 7.79
CA ALA A 152 -10.64 21.00 8.31
C ALA A 152 -10.01 20.25 9.51
N PRO A 153 -8.67 20.11 9.62
CA PRO A 153 -8.07 19.32 10.70
C PRO A 153 -8.52 19.69 12.12
N PRO A 154 -8.69 20.99 12.50
CA PRO A 154 -9.24 21.35 13.81
C PRO A 154 -10.67 20.86 14.03
N GLU A 155 -11.49 20.75 12.98
CA GLU A 155 -12.84 20.21 13.03
C GLU A 155 -12.83 18.69 13.15
N ALA A 156 -12.00 18.00 12.38
CA ALA A 156 -11.81 16.56 12.47
C ALA A 156 -11.41 16.12 13.90
N ILE A 157 -10.44 16.83 14.51
CA ILE A 157 -10.01 16.60 15.89
C ILE A 157 -11.19 16.77 16.87
N ARG A 158 -11.98 17.85 16.72
CA ARG A 158 -13.15 18.12 17.57
C ARG A 158 -14.23 17.06 17.40
N ALA A 159 -14.51 16.63 16.17
CA ALA A 159 -15.51 15.60 15.87
C ALA A 159 -15.13 14.27 16.54
N VAL A 160 -13.89 13.81 16.33
CA VAL A 160 -13.39 12.56 16.94
C VAL A 160 -13.40 12.61 18.47
N ARG A 161 -12.97 13.72 19.08
CA ARG A 161 -13.00 13.85 20.55
C ARG A 161 -14.41 13.92 21.13
N ARG A 162 -15.39 14.42 20.37
CA ARG A 162 -16.80 14.42 20.78
C ARG A 162 -17.38 13.02 20.76
N ALA A 163 -17.13 12.26 19.70
CA ALA A 163 -17.56 10.88 19.58
C ALA A 163 -16.82 9.94 20.55
N ARG A 164 -15.54 10.21 20.79
CA ARG A 164 -14.66 9.42 21.65
C ARG A 164 -13.84 10.34 22.58
N PRO A 165 -14.37 10.68 23.76
CA PRO A 165 -13.66 11.53 24.72
C PRO A 165 -12.26 10.98 25.06
N GLY A 166 -11.25 11.86 25.01
CA GLY A 166 -9.85 11.48 25.24
C GLY A 166 -9.10 10.95 24.02
N ALA A 167 -9.73 10.86 22.84
CA ALA A 167 -9.05 10.47 21.61
C ALA A 167 -7.96 11.46 21.17
N ILE A 168 -6.94 10.93 20.47
CA ILE A 168 -5.70 11.64 20.08
C ILE A 168 -4.91 12.04 21.34
N GLU A 169 -4.08 11.10 21.81
CA GLU A 169 -3.49 11.09 23.15
C GLU A 169 -2.20 11.92 23.24
N THR A 170 -1.40 11.99 22.17
CA THR A 170 -0.09 12.63 22.22
C THR A 170 0.01 13.90 21.37
N PRO A 171 0.91 14.84 21.73
CA PRO A 171 1.18 16.02 20.90
C PRO A 171 1.62 15.68 19.47
N ALA A 172 2.40 14.60 19.29
CA ALA A 172 2.84 14.12 17.99
C ALA A 172 1.66 13.67 17.11
N GLN A 173 0.70 12.94 17.67
CA GLN A 173 -0.52 12.52 16.97
C GLN A 173 -1.36 13.74 16.56
N LEU A 174 -1.49 14.72 17.45
CA LEU A 174 -2.20 15.97 17.16
C LEU A 174 -1.52 16.75 16.02
N ALA A 175 -0.19 16.84 16.05
CA ALA A 175 0.60 17.52 15.02
C ALA A 175 0.45 16.84 13.65
N LEU A 176 0.35 15.50 13.62
CA LEU A 176 0.07 14.75 12.38
C LEU A 176 -1.27 15.11 11.78
N VAL A 177 -2.34 15.10 12.59
CA VAL A 177 -3.66 15.45 12.08
C VAL A 177 -3.67 16.89 11.58
N ARG A 178 -3.08 17.83 12.34
CA ARG A 178 -3.02 19.26 11.98
C ARG A 178 -2.35 19.55 10.64
N ARG A 179 -1.34 18.76 10.23
CA ARG A 179 -0.64 18.91 8.95
C ARG A 179 -1.27 18.10 7.81
N THR A 180 -2.31 17.33 8.08
CA THR A 180 -2.96 16.50 7.07
C THR A 180 -3.69 17.40 6.08
N LEU A 181 -3.46 17.16 4.80
CA LEU A 181 -4.09 17.88 3.69
C LEU A 181 -5.20 17.02 3.07
N LEU A 182 -6.11 17.67 2.35
CA LEU A 182 -7.07 16.99 1.49
C LEU A 182 -6.31 16.04 0.55
N ALA A 183 -6.73 14.78 0.49
CA ALA A 183 -6.13 13.81 -0.40
C ALA A 183 -6.68 13.99 -1.82
N ASP A 184 -5.78 14.09 -2.78
CA ASP A 184 -6.14 14.05 -4.18
C ASP A 184 -6.20 12.60 -4.67
N ASP A 185 -7.39 11.99 -4.61
CA ASP A 185 -7.66 10.65 -5.15
C ASP A 185 -8.43 10.70 -6.47
N ARG A 186 -8.36 11.82 -7.20
CA ARG A 186 -9.17 12.00 -8.40
C ARG A 186 -8.94 10.85 -9.39
N VAL A 187 -10.05 10.25 -9.80
CA VAL A 187 -10.10 9.32 -10.92
C VAL A 187 -10.04 10.15 -12.19
N LEU A 188 -9.03 9.88 -13.01
CA LEU A 188 -8.83 10.60 -14.26
C LEU A 188 -9.83 10.08 -15.30
N ASP A 189 -10.66 11.00 -15.77
CA ASP A 189 -11.47 10.83 -16.97
C ASP A 189 -10.77 11.53 -18.13
N LEU A 190 -10.25 10.76 -19.09
CA LEU A 190 -9.54 11.32 -20.24
C LEU A 190 -10.44 12.21 -21.10
N ALA A 191 -11.77 12.04 -21.06
CA ALA A 191 -12.69 12.93 -21.77
C ALA A 191 -12.68 14.36 -21.20
N ALA A 192 -12.27 14.52 -19.94
CA ALA A 192 -12.13 15.81 -19.27
C ALA A 192 -10.70 16.39 -19.34
N LEU A 193 -9.78 15.70 -20.03
CA LEU A 193 -8.37 16.10 -20.15
C LEU A 193 -8.01 16.54 -21.57
N GLU A 194 -7.11 17.52 -21.65
CA GLU A 194 -6.53 17.96 -22.92
C GLU A 194 -5.31 17.10 -23.27
N ARG A 195 -5.30 16.48 -24.46
CA ARG A 195 -4.12 15.76 -24.95
C ARG A 195 -3.06 16.76 -25.44
N THR A 196 -1.89 16.76 -24.82
CA THR A 196 -0.79 17.71 -25.06
C THR A 196 0.48 17.07 -25.63
N GLY A 197 0.54 15.75 -25.71
CA GLY A 197 1.70 15.03 -26.25
C GLY A 197 1.40 13.60 -26.68
N GLY A 198 2.35 13.01 -27.42
CA GLY A 198 2.24 11.66 -27.99
C GLY A 198 2.63 10.53 -27.04
N ARG A 199 2.67 9.32 -27.61
CA ARG A 199 3.07 8.07 -26.96
C ARG A 199 4.54 8.13 -26.49
N LEU A 200 4.81 7.58 -25.30
CA LEU A 200 6.15 7.33 -24.77
C LEU A 200 6.29 5.81 -24.55
N GLY A 201 7.17 5.15 -25.30
CA GLY A 201 7.34 3.68 -25.27
C GLY A 201 6.46 2.90 -26.25
N SER A 202 6.27 1.62 -25.98
CA SER A 202 5.70 0.64 -26.94
C SER A 202 4.17 0.62 -26.95
N ASN A 203 3.52 0.76 -25.79
CA ASN A 203 2.06 0.72 -25.68
C ASN A 203 1.41 2.02 -26.19
N PRO A 204 0.22 1.98 -26.81
CA PRO A 204 -0.51 3.20 -27.16
C PRO A 204 -0.69 4.12 -25.95
N GLY A 205 -0.76 5.43 -26.18
CA GLY A 205 -0.90 6.39 -25.09
C GLY A 205 -0.63 7.84 -25.46
N GLY A 206 -0.54 8.69 -24.45
CA GLY A 206 -0.34 10.12 -24.63
C GLY A 206 -0.05 10.87 -23.33
N ILE A 207 0.35 12.13 -23.50
CA ILE A 207 0.47 13.08 -22.39
C ILE A 207 -0.79 13.93 -22.35
N TYR A 208 -1.39 14.04 -21.18
CA TYR A 208 -2.64 14.73 -20.93
C TYR A 208 -2.44 15.84 -19.90
N ARG A 209 -3.30 16.86 -19.94
CA ARG A 209 -3.29 17.99 -19.02
C ARG A 209 -4.70 18.26 -18.50
N ASP A 210 -4.83 18.52 -17.20
CA ASP A 210 -6.11 18.94 -16.60
C ASP A 210 -6.29 20.46 -16.55
N ALA A 211 -7.45 20.91 -16.07
CA ALA A 211 -7.79 22.32 -15.94
C ALA A 211 -6.88 23.09 -14.96
N GLU A 212 -6.23 22.41 -14.01
CA GLU A 212 -5.25 23.02 -13.11
C GLU A 212 -3.83 23.03 -13.68
N GLY A 213 -3.66 22.58 -14.93
CA GLY A 213 -2.37 22.54 -15.63
C GLY A 213 -1.46 21.38 -15.25
N ARG A 214 -1.93 20.42 -14.43
CA ARG A 214 -1.13 19.24 -14.07
C ARG A 214 -1.13 18.28 -15.24
N ARG A 215 0.00 17.59 -15.40
CA ARG A 215 0.24 16.70 -16.54
C ARG A 215 0.30 15.25 -16.09
N PHE A 216 -0.20 14.38 -16.95
CA PHE A 216 -0.23 12.93 -16.74
C PHE A 216 0.25 12.23 -18.00
N TYR A 217 0.98 11.14 -17.85
CA TYR A 217 1.17 10.18 -18.93
C TYR A 217 0.14 9.06 -18.77
N VAL A 218 -0.54 8.70 -19.85
CA VAL A 218 -1.54 7.62 -19.84
C VAL A 218 -1.17 6.60 -20.90
N LYS A 219 -1.03 5.34 -20.48
CA LYS A 219 -0.88 4.16 -21.32
C LYS A 219 -2.24 3.49 -21.50
N GLU A 220 -2.53 3.04 -22.71
CA GLU A 220 -3.68 2.21 -23.04
C GLU A 220 -3.19 0.76 -23.20
N LEU A 221 -3.70 -0.14 -22.36
CA LEU A 221 -3.31 -1.55 -22.36
C LEU A 221 -4.41 -2.42 -22.93
N GLU A 222 -4.04 -3.59 -23.44
CA GLU A 222 -4.94 -4.49 -24.17
C GLU A 222 -6.13 -5.00 -23.35
N SER A 223 -6.02 -5.03 -22.02
CA SER A 223 -7.10 -5.52 -21.16
C SER A 223 -7.07 -4.94 -19.75
N PRO A 224 -8.20 -4.98 -19.03
CA PRO A 224 -8.25 -4.63 -17.60
C PRO A 224 -7.34 -5.48 -16.73
N ALA A 225 -7.09 -6.74 -17.12
CA ALA A 225 -6.19 -7.63 -16.39
C ALA A 225 -4.73 -7.16 -16.51
N HIS A 226 -4.31 -6.73 -17.71
CA HIS A 226 -2.97 -6.20 -17.96
C HIS A 226 -2.74 -4.89 -17.17
N ALA A 227 -3.70 -3.95 -17.21
CA ALA A 227 -3.61 -2.71 -16.43
C ALA A 227 -3.65 -2.92 -14.91
N ARG A 228 -4.39 -3.92 -14.44
CA ARG A 228 -4.37 -4.31 -13.03
C ARG A 228 -3.01 -4.87 -12.62
N ASN A 229 -2.38 -5.69 -13.48
CA ASN A 229 -1.06 -6.24 -13.23
C ASN A 229 0.00 -5.16 -13.05
N GLU A 230 0.06 -4.15 -13.94
CA GLU A 230 1.01 -3.04 -13.81
C GLU A 230 0.78 -2.23 -12.53
N ARG A 231 -0.49 -1.96 -12.17
CA ARG A 231 -0.82 -1.29 -10.91
C ARG A 231 -0.40 -2.09 -9.67
N ILE A 232 -0.59 -3.42 -9.69
CA ILE A 232 -0.13 -4.31 -8.61
C ILE A 232 1.40 -4.28 -8.54
N ALA A 233 2.10 -4.37 -9.68
CA ALA A 233 3.56 -4.29 -9.72
C ALA A 233 4.05 -2.98 -9.10
N ALA A 234 3.52 -1.84 -9.54
CA ALA A 234 3.87 -0.53 -8.98
C ALA A 234 3.60 -0.45 -7.46
N ALA A 235 2.51 -1.04 -6.99
CA ALA A 235 2.20 -1.08 -5.56
C ALA A 235 3.17 -1.96 -4.77
N LEU A 236 3.64 -3.08 -5.34
CA LEU A 236 4.67 -3.93 -4.71
C LEU A 236 6.04 -3.23 -4.65
N TYR A 237 6.39 -2.44 -5.68
CA TYR A 237 7.59 -1.59 -5.64
C TYR A 237 7.47 -0.56 -4.51
N ARG A 238 6.32 0.12 -4.39
CA ARG A 238 6.07 1.07 -3.29
C ARG A 238 6.09 0.39 -1.92
N LEU A 239 5.53 -0.83 -1.78
CA LEU A 239 5.62 -1.62 -0.55
C LEU A 239 7.10 -1.85 -0.15
N ALA A 240 7.94 -2.22 -1.11
CA ALA A 240 9.38 -2.39 -0.93
C ALA A 240 10.15 -1.09 -0.66
N GLY A 241 9.54 0.08 -0.90
CA GLY A 241 10.22 1.37 -0.84
C GLY A 241 10.95 1.76 -2.12
N ALA A 242 10.87 0.92 -3.16
CA ALA A 242 11.46 1.20 -4.45
C ALA A 242 10.78 2.43 -5.10
N PRO A 243 11.55 3.47 -5.45
CA PRO A 243 11.01 4.67 -6.07
C PRO A 243 10.46 4.36 -7.46
N THR A 244 9.20 4.73 -7.72
CA THR A 244 8.56 4.67 -9.04
C THR A 244 7.66 5.89 -9.24
N LEU A 245 7.06 6.02 -10.41
CA LEU A 245 6.13 7.09 -10.73
C LEU A 245 4.87 7.06 -9.83
N THR A 246 4.21 8.21 -9.69
CA THR A 246 2.95 8.31 -8.95
C THR A 246 1.80 7.87 -9.85
N TYR A 247 1.18 6.73 -9.55
CA TYR A 247 0.05 6.20 -10.31
C TYR A 247 -1.26 6.89 -9.92
N ARG A 248 -2.13 7.13 -10.91
CA ARG A 248 -3.46 7.71 -10.74
C ARG A 248 -4.54 6.77 -11.25
N PRO A 249 -5.67 6.64 -10.53
CA PRO A 249 -6.79 5.84 -11.01
C PRO A 249 -7.41 6.48 -12.24
N THR A 250 -7.97 5.66 -13.13
CA THR A 250 -8.62 6.08 -14.38
C THR A 250 -10.04 5.51 -14.44
N VAL A 251 -10.93 6.19 -15.17
CA VAL A 251 -12.30 5.69 -15.41
C VAL A 251 -12.26 4.43 -16.25
N ASP A 252 -11.47 4.44 -17.33
CA ASP A 252 -11.26 3.26 -18.16
C ASP A 252 -10.33 2.27 -17.43
N PRO A 253 -10.78 1.01 -17.20
CA PRO A 253 -9.99 0.01 -16.49
C PRO A 253 -8.80 -0.54 -17.28
N CYS A 254 -8.71 -0.28 -18.59
CA CYS A 254 -7.57 -0.61 -19.46
C CYS A 254 -6.48 0.47 -19.44
N HIS A 255 -6.74 1.64 -18.86
CA HIS A 255 -5.76 2.70 -18.77
C HIS A 255 -4.88 2.57 -17.52
N VAL A 256 -3.62 2.95 -17.68
CA VAL A 256 -2.67 3.18 -16.58
C VAL A 256 -2.16 4.60 -16.70
N ALA A 257 -2.47 5.42 -15.70
CA ALA A 257 -2.03 6.81 -15.65
C ALA A 257 -0.98 7.03 -14.58
N THR A 258 0.03 7.83 -14.88
CA THR A 258 1.01 8.33 -13.92
C THR A 258 1.09 9.84 -14.00
N GLU A 259 1.39 10.50 -12.88
CA GLU A 259 1.81 11.90 -12.90
C GLU A 259 3.01 12.07 -13.81
N PHE A 260 2.98 13.10 -14.63
CA PHE A 260 4.08 13.39 -15.54
C PHE A 260 5.23 14.02 -14.76
N VAL A 261 6.42 13.43 -14.89
CA VAL A 261 7.63 13.90 -14.23
C VAL A 261 8.63 14.34 -15.29
N THR A 262 9.21 15.53 -15.11
CA THR A 262 10.33 15.98 -15.92
C THR A 262 11.61 15.34 -15.39
N LEU A 263 12.31 14.59 -16.25
CA LEU A 263 13.51 13.86 -15.88
C LEU A 263 14.76 14.73 -16.06
N GLU A 264 15.66 14.67 -15.08
CA GLU A 264 17.03 15.17 -15.17
C GLU A 264 17.88 14.23 -16.04
N LYS A 265 17.63 12.92 -15.90
CA LYS A 265 18.24 11.84 -16.69
C LYS A 265 17.17 10.85 -17.09
N ALA A 266 17.12 10.52 -18.37
CA ALA A 266 16.11 9.64 -18.94
C ALA A 266 16.62 8.22 -19.21
N HIS A 267 17.94 7.99 -19.09
CA HIS A 267 18.55 6.70 -19.35
C HIS A 267 19.59 6.33 -18.29
N ALA A 268 19.65 5.05 -17.93
CA ALA A 268 20.63 4.50 -17.00
C ALA A 268 22.09 4.76 -17.42
N ALA A 269 22.36 4.90 -18.72
CA ALA A 269 23.69 5.22 -19.24
C ALA A 269 24.19 6.62 -18.81
N GLN A 270 23.29 7.50 -18.36
CA GLN A 270 23.62 8.85 -17.89
C GLN A 270 23.91 8.88 -16.38
N PHE A 271 23.73 7.75 -15.68
CA PHE A 271 23.84 7.70 -14.23
C PHE A 271 25.29 7.91 -13.76
N THR A 272 25.45 8.62 -12.65
CA THR A 272 26.72 8.59 -11.89
C THR A 272 26.91 7.22 -11.25
N VAL A 273 28.09 6.98 -10.68
CA VAL A 273 28.36 5.74 -9.94
C VAL A 273 27.40 5.59 -8.75
N GLU A 274 27.08 6.69 -8.07
CA GLU A 274 26.18 6.72 -6.91
C GLU A 274 24.73 6.45 -7.33
N GLU A 275 24.26 7.07 -8.40
CA GLU A 275 22.91 6.82 -8.95
C GLU A 275 22.77 5.39 -9.46
N ARG A 276 23.80 4.84 -10.12
CA ARG A 276 23.81 3.45 -10.55
C ARG A 276 23.74 2.50 -9.35
N ARG A 277 24.50 2.77 -8.28
CA ARG A 277 24.39 2.00 -7.01
C ARG A 277 23.01 2.11 -6.39
N ALA A 278 22.39 3.29 -6.44
CA ALA A 278 21.02 3.49 -5.97
C ALA A 278 20.00 2.69 -6.81
N ALA A 279 20.18 2.58 -8.12
CA ALA A 279 19.37 1.70 -8.97
C ALA A 279 19.59 0.21 -8.62
N GLN A 280 20.86 -0.20 -8.47
CA GLN A 280 21.26 -1.57 -8.11
C GLN A 280 20.68 -2.05 -6.78
N HIS A 281 20.51 -1.14 -5.80
CA HIS A 281 19.87 -1.45 -4.52
C HIS A 281 18.47 -2.06 -4.68
N TRP A 282 17.77 -1.77 -5.78
CA TRP A 282 16.42 -2.29 -6.04
C TRP A 282 16.40 -3.57 -6.89
N LEU A 283 17.56 -4.15 -7.21
CA LEU A 283 17.66 -5.38 -8.00
C LEU A 283 16.84 -6.53 -7.38
N GLY A 284 16.85 -6.68 -6.06
CA GLY A 284 16.03 -7.70 -5.38
C GLY A 284 14.54 -7.52 -5.65
N VAL A 285 14.05 -6.28 -5.73
CA VAL A 285 12.64 -5.96 -6.04
C VAL A 285 12.33 -6.27 -7.52
N HIS A 286 13.22 -5.90 -8.44
CA HIS A 286 13.09 -6.25 -9.86
C HIS A 286 13.03 -7.75 -10.06
N ALA A 287 13.95 -8.49 -9.44
CA ALA A 287 14.00 -9.94 -9.51
C ALA A 287 12.76 -10.58 -8.87
N TRP A 288 12.40 -10.18 -7.65
CA TRP A 288 11.21 -10.67 -6.95
C TRP A 288 9.94 -10.50 -7.77
N THR A 289 9.76 -9.34 -8.41
CA THR A 289 8.59 -9.06 -9.26
C THR A 289 8.70 -9.64 -10.67
N ALA A 290 9.78 -10.36 -10.98
CA ALA A 290 10.07 -10.88 -12.32
C ALA A 290 10.05 -9.78 -13.40
N ASN A 291 10.50 -8.56 -13.09
CA ASN A 291 10.56 -7.48 -14.06
C ASN A 291 11.75 -7.69 -15.01
N TRP A 292 11.51 -8.39 -16.12
CA TRP A 292 12.55 -8.70 -17.11
C TRP A 292 13.02 -7.46 -17.88
N ASP A 293 12.22 -6.41 -17.88
CA ASP A 293 12.48 -5.15 -18.57
C ASP A 293 12.94 -4.06 -17.59
N ALA A 294 13.54 -4.43 -16.46
CA ALA A 294 13.91 -3.50 -15.40
C ALA A 294 14.79 -2.33 -15.89
N ALA A 295 15.70 -2.59 -16.84
CA ALA A 295 16.52 -1.55 -17.45
C ALA A 295 15.82 -0.85 -18.63
N GLY A 296 14.98 -1.56 -19.40
CA GLY A 296 14.41 -1.05 -20.65
C GLY A 296 15.35 -1.21 -21.85
N PHE A 297 14.84 -0.91 -23.04
CA PHE A 297 15.59 -0.90 -24.29
C PHE A 297 16.35 0.44 -24.36
N ASP A 298 17.68 0.42 -24.28
CA ASP A 298 18.54 1.60 -24.03
C ASP A 298 18.59 2.14 -22.59
N GLY A 299 18.11 1.37 -21.61
CA GLY A 299 18.19 1.79 -20.21
C GLY A 299 17.15 2.86 -19.82
N ASP A 300 16.09 3.02 -20.61
CA ASP A 300 15.06 4.06 -20.54
C ASP A 300 13.96 3.80 -19.49
N ASN A 301 13.93 2.62 -18.88
CA ASN A 301 13.02 2.33 -17.76
C ASN A 301 13.58 2.80 -16.40
N GLN A 302 14.71 3.50 -16.42
CA GLN A 302 15.37 4.08 -15.25
C GLN A 302 15.69 5.54 -15.51
N GLY A 303 15.37 6.42 -14.55
CA GLY A 303 15.66 7.85 -14.67
C GLY A 303 15.94 8.53 -13.35
N VAL A 304 16.31 9.81 -13.42
CA VAL A 304 16.51 10.67 -12.24
C VAL A 304 15.55 11.85 -12.30
N ALA A 305 14.85 12.10 -11.20
CA ALA A 305 14.04 13.31 -11.03
C ALA A 305 14.05 13.77 -9.57
N GLY A 306 14.23 15.07 -9.36
CA GLY A 306 14.38 15.64 -8.02
C GLY A 306 15.59 15.06 -7.28
N GLY A 307 16.67 14.75 -8.00
CA GLY A 307 17.86 14.08 -7.47
C GLY A 307 17.66 12.64 -6.98
N ARG A 308 16.52 12.00 -7.29
CA ARG A 308 16.21 10.62 -6.90
C ARG A 308 16.14 9.72 -8.14
N VAL A 309 16.79 8.56 -8.07
CA VAL A 309 16.68 7.50 -9.08
C VAL A 309 15.30 6.84 -8.98
N LEU A 310 14.63 6.69 -10.11
CA LEU A 310 13.28 6.14 -10.24
C LEU A 310 13.24 4.99 -11.24
N THR A 311 12.48 3.95 -10.93
CA THR A 311 11.98 2.99 -11.93
C THR A 311 10.77 3.59 -12.64
N LEU A 312 10.93 3.91 -13.92
CA LEU A 312 9.95 4.62 -14.74
C LEU A 312 8.88 3.68 -15.32
N ASP A 313 9.25 2.45 -15.64
CA ASP A 313 8.33 1.43 -16.17
C ASP A 313 8.42 0.11 -15.39
N VAL A 314 7.25 -0.43 -15.04
CA VAL A 314 7.09 -1.73 -14.38
C VAL A 314 6.09 -2.63 -15.12
N GLY A 315 5.70 -2.28 -16.35
CA GLY A 315 4.79 -3.06 -17.18
C GLY A 315 5.33 -4.46 -17.52
N GLY A 316 6.66 -4.62 -17.52
CA GLY A 316 7.34 -5.91 -17.67
C GLY A 316 7.34 -6.81 -16.43
N ALA A 317 6.70 -6.40 -15.32
CA ALA A 317 6.67 -7.17 -14.08
C ALA A 317 5.47 -8.13 -13.98
N LEU A 318 5.59 -9.12 -13.09
CA LEU A 318 4.56 -10.10 -12.73
C LEU A 318 4.13 -10.96 -13.93
N GLU A 319 2.82 -11.09 -14.21
CA GLU A 319 2.30 -12.12 -15.13
C GLU A 319 2.50 -11.79 -16.62
N PHE A 320 2.76 -10.53 -16.95
CA PHE A 320 2.87 -10.03 -18.34
C PHE A 320 4.29 -9.54 -18.68
N ARG A 321 4.60 -9.55 -19.97
CA ARG A 321 5.76 -8.89 -20.58
C ARG A 321 5.41 -7.43 -20.93
N ALA A 322 6.41 -6.61 -21.24
CA ALA A 322 6.21 -5.18 -21.53
C ALA A 322 5.19 -4.89 -22.67
N CYS A 323 5.04 -5.81 -23.62
CA CYS A 323 4.08 -5.73 -24.73
C CYS A 323 2.77 -6.52 -24.49
N GLY A 324 2.50 -7.00 -23.27
CA GLY A 324 1.24 -7.66 -22.93
C GLY A 324 1.19 -9.18 -23.11
N ASP A 325 2.21 -9.81 -23.68
CA ASP A 325 2.28 -11.28 -23.74
C ASP A 325 2.40 -11.88 -22.33
N PRO A 326 1.65 -12.94 -22.00
CA PRO A 326 1.78 -13.62 -20.71
C PRO A 326 3.11 -14.36 -20.60
N LYS A 327 3.78 -14.28 -19.45
CA LYS A 327 5.01 -15.06 -19.17
C LYS A 327 4.74 -16.55 -18.97
N GLY A 328 3.50 -16.91 -18.64
CA GLY A 328 3.08 -18.29 -18.42
C GLY A 328 3.95 -19.01 -17.39
N ARG A 329 4.49 -20.18 -17.76
CA ARG A 329 5.30 -21.02 -16.87
C ARG A 329 6.64 -20.40 -16.48
N ALA A 330 7.15 -19.44 -17.25
CA ALA A 330 8.41 -18.77 -16.95
C ALA A 330 8.32 -17.88 -15.69
N PHE A 331 7.12 -17.43 -15.31
CA PHE A 331 6.89 -16.74 -14.04
C PHE A 331 6.56 -17.75 -12.93
N GLY A 332 7.61 -18.35 -12.37
CA GLY A 332 7.56 -19.37 -11.32
C GLY A 332 7.79 -18.85 -9.89
N ALA A 333 7.95 -19.77 -8.93
CA ALA A 333 8.31 -19.45 -7.55
C ALA A 333 9.82 -19.19 -7.37
N GLU A 334 10.66 -19.76 -8.22
CA GLU A 334 12.11 -19.51 -8.22
C GLU A 334 12.44 -18.15 -8.84
N VAL A 335 13.38 -17.43 -8.22
CA VAL A 335 13.77 -16.06 -8.62
C VAL A 335 15.07 -16.08 -9.42
N ALA A 336 15.03 -16.76 -10.57
CA ALA A 336 16.16 -16.82 -11.51
C ALA A 336 16.53 -15.44 -12.10
N GLU A 337 15.62 -14.47 -12.02
CA GLU A 337 15.86 -13.09 -12.45
C GLU A 337 16.98 -12.39 -11.68
N LEU A 338 17.29 -12.84 -10.46
CA LEU A 338 18.41 -12.30 -9.69
C LEU A 338 19.75 -12.49 -10.43
N ASP A 339 19.88 -13.61 -11.15
CA ASP A 339 21.05 -13.95 -11.94
C ASP A 339 20.91 -13.43 -13.38
N ARG A 340 19.75 -13.69 -14.03
CA ARG A 340 19.52 -13.30 -15.44
C ARG A 340 19.68 -11.79 -15.68
N LEU A 341 19.19 -10.94 -14.78
CA LEU A 341 19.33 -9.49 -14.94
C LEU A 341 20.79 -9.00 -14.87
N ARG A 342 21.70 -9.84 -14.37
CA ARG A 342 23.13 -9.51 -14.23
C ARG A 342 23.99 -10.16 -15.30
N ASP A 343 23.59 -11.34 -15.78
CA ASP A 343 24.47 -12.24 -16.52
C ASP A 343 23.95 -12.64 -17.91
N ASP A 344 22.69 -12.30 -18.26
CA ASP A 344 22.09 -12.67 -19.56
C ASP A 344 22.63 -11.80 -20.71
N PRO A 345 23.41 -12.36 -21.66
CA PRO A 345 23.99 -11.58 -22.76
C PRO A 345 22.93 -11.00 -23.70
N ASP A 346 21.74 -11.60 -23.76
CA ASP A 346 20.63 -11.11 -24.57
C ASP A 346 19.94 -9.88 -23.93
N ASN A 347 20.29 -9.55 -22.69
CA ASN A 347 19.83 -8.36 -21.97
C ASN A 347 21.00 -7.46 -21.55
N SER A 348 21.79 -7.02 -22.53
CA SER A 348 23.01 -6.23 -22.29
C SER A 348 22.78 -4.93 -21.49
N HIS A 349 21.59 -4.33 -21.54
CA HIS A 349 21.27 -3.13 -20.76
C HIS A 349 21.08 -3.44 -19.28
N ALA A 350 20.40 -4.55 -18.94
CA ALA A 350 20.31 -5.02 -17.56
C ALA A 350 21.70 -5.42 -17.04
N VAL A 351 22.50 -6.15 -17.82
CA VAL A 351 23.88 -6.51 -17.46
C VAL A 351 24.73 -5.26 -17.19
N ARG A 352 24.63 -4.24 -18.04
CA ARG A 352 25.32 -2.95 -17.80
C ARG A 352 24.83 -2.27 -16.53
N LEU A 353 23.56 -2.38 -16.17
CA LEU A 353 23.05 -1.74 -14.96
C LEU A 353 23.41 -2.52 -13.68
N PHE A 354 23.29 -3.85 -13.71
CA PHE A 354 23.30 -4.70 -12.51
C PHE A 354 24.47 -5.68 -12.43
N GLY A 355 25.17 -5.95 -13.53
CA GLY A 355 26.16 -7.04 -13.64
C GLY A 355 27.36 -6.89 -12.70
N ASP A 356 27.76 -5.67 -12.35
CA ASP A 356 28.89 -5.41 -11.44
C ASP A 356 28.47 -5.11 -9.99
N ILE A 357 27.22 -5.37 -9.63
CA ILE A 357 26.75 -5.19 -8.24
C ILE A 357 27.63 -6.02 -7.29
N ALA A 358 28.16 -5.37 -6.26
CA ALA A 358 28.99 -6.04 -5.27
C ALA A 358 28.16 -7.07 -4.47
N PRO A 359 28.72 -8.23 -4.08
CA PRO A 359 27.99 -9.27 -3.35
C PRO A 359 27.30 -8.76 -2.06
N ALA A 360 27.93 -7.85 -1.33
CA ALA A 360 27.33 -7.24 -0.14
C ALA A 360 26.09 -6.39 -0.48
N ALA A 361 26.17 -5.58 -1.55
CA ALA A 361 25.05 -4.77 -2.03
C ALA A 361 23.92 -5.64 -2.61
N LEU A 362 24.27 -6.75 -3.27
CA LEU A 362 23.29 -7.74 -3.72
C LEU A 362 22.53 -8.33 -2.53
N ALA A 363 23.23 -8.71 -1.47
CA ALA A 363 22.59 -9.23 -0.27
C ALA A 363 21.65 -8.21 0.38
N GLU A 364 22.03 -6.92 0.41
CA GLU A 364 21.15 -5.84 0.88
C GLU A 364 19.91 -5.67 0.00
N ALA A 365 20.07 -5.69 -1.32
CA ALA A 365 18.95 -5.61 -2.27
C ALA A 365 17.94 -6.75 -2.07
N VAL A 366 18.43 -7.96 -1.77
CA VAL A 366 17.56 -9.10 -1.44
C VAL A 366 16.87 -8.91 -0.08
N ARG A 367 17.59 -8.40 0.93
CA ARG A 367 17.02 -8.14 2.28
C ARG A 367 15.85 -7.17 2.26
N VAL A 368 15.83 -6.22 1.32
CA VAL A 368 14.68 -5.32 1.11
C VAL A 368 13.39 -6.12 0.94
N VAL A 369 13.41 -7.18 0.12
CA VAL A 369 12.23 -8.01 -0.15
C VAL A 369 11.97 -8.99 0.98
N THR A 370 13.01 -9.65 1.51
CA THR A 370 12.83 -10.67 2.56
C THR A 370 12.37 -10.07 3.89
N GLY A 371 12.61 -8.78 4.11
CA GLY A 371 12.10 -8.03 5.26
C GLY A 371 10.62 -7.62 5.15
N LEU A 372 9.97 -7.79 3.99
CA LEU A 372 8.57 -7.42 3.82
C LEU A 372 7.64 -8.39 4.58
N PRO A 373 6.66 -7.92 5.36
CA PRO A 373 5.66 -8.80 5.97
C PRO A 373 4.77 -9.48 4.91
N ASP A 374 4.49 -10.78 5.07
CA ASP A 374 3.66 -11.53 4.10
C ASP A 374 2.23 -10.99 4.02
N GLU A 375 1.66 -10.55 5.14
CA GLU A 375 0.34 -9.90 5.16
C GLU A 375 0.32 -8.57 4.41
N ALA A 376 1.44 -7.84 4.38
CA ALA A 376 1.53 -6.60 3.60
C ALA A 376 1.57 -6.90 2.10
N ILE A 377 2.27 -7.96 1.69
CA ILE A 377 2.27 -8.47 0.30
C ILE A 377 0.85 -8.89 -0.10
N ARG A 378 0.20 -9.70 0.74
CA ARG A 378 -1.18 -10.17 0.54
C ARG A 378 -2.16 -9.01 0.40
N GLY A 379 -2.15 -8.08 1.36
CA GLY A 379 -3.04 -6.92 1.37
C GLY A 379 -2.84 -6.01 0.16
N THR A 380 -1.59 -5.82 -0.28
CA THR A 380 -1.27 -5.01 -1.48
C THR A 380 -1.85 -5.63 -2.75
N ILE A 381 -1.69 -6.95 -2.93
CA ILE A 381 -2.17 -7.66 -4.12
C ILE A 381 -3.70 -7.74 -4.12
N GLU A 382 -4.30 -8.19 -3.02
CA GLU A 382 -5.75 -8.37 -2.91
C GLU A 382 -6.50 -7.03 -2.99
N GLY A 383 -5.96 -5.95 -2.40
CA GLY A 383 -6.56 -4.62 -2.43
C GLY A 383 -6.65 -3.98 -3.81
N LEU A 384 -5.86 -4.48 -4.77
CA LEU A 384 -5.93 -4.07 -6.17
C LEU A 384 -6.61 -5.13 -7.05
N GLY A 385 -7.30 -6.09 -6.45
CA GLY A 385 -8.04 -7.14 -7.14
C GLY A 385 -7.16 -8.24 -7.74
N GLY A 386 -5.94 -8.42 -7.22
CA GLY A 386 -5.07 -9.54 -7.55
C GLY A 386 -5.60 -10.87 -6.99
N SER A 387 -5.16 -11.97 -7.60
CA SER A 387 -5.63 -13.31 -7.22
C SER A 387 -4.87 -13.89 -6.02
N ALA A 388 -5.52 -14.79 -5.26
CA ALA A 388 -4.84 -15.56 -4.21
C ALA A 388 -3.62 -16.33 -4.76
N ARG A 389 -3.71 -16.85 -5.99
CA ARG A 389 -2.58 -17.51 -6.66
C ARG A 389 -1.37 -16.59 -6.83
N LEU A 390 -1.61 -15.31 -7.15
CA LEU A 390 -0.53 -14.32 -7.26
C LEU A 390 0.07 -14.04 -5.89
N VAL A 391 -0.75 -13.95 -4.83
CA VAL A 391 -0.25 -13.80 -3.44
C VAL A 391 0.69 -14.94 -3.06
N GLU A 392 0.23 -16.18 -3.18
CA GLU A 392 1.04 -17.36 -2.81
C GLU A 392 2.34 -17.41 -3.63
N LYS A 393 2.27 -17.05 -4.91
CA LYS A 393 3.47 -16.97 -5.75
C LYS A 393 4.45 -15.91 -5.27
N MET A 394 3.99 -14.71 -4.94
CA MET A 394 4.88 -13.63 -4.49
C MET A 394 5.50 -13.92 -3.12
N ILE A 395 4.78 -14.58 -2.22
CA ILE A 395 5.33 -15.07 -0.94
C ILE A 395 6.37 -16.17 -1.19
N ALA A 396 6.08 -17.13 -2.06
CA ALA A 396 7.04 -18.19 -2.42
C ALA A 396 8.32 -17.62 -3.06
N ARG A 397 8.20 -16.62 -3.94
CA ARG A 397 9.35 -15.91 -4.53
C ARG A 397 10.18 -15.17 -3.49
N LYS A 398 9.55 -14.57 -2.48
CA LYS A 398 10.26 -13.98 -1.33
C LYS A 398 11.02 -15.05 -0.54
N ALA A 399 10.43 -16.22 -0.33
CA ALA A 399 11.08 -17.33 0.38
C ALA A 399 12.29 -17.90 -0.40
N ASP A 400 12.20 -18.02 -1.73
CA ASP A 400 13.32 -18.41 -2.59
C ASP A 400 14.49 -17.43 -2.46
N LEU A 401 14.20 -16.12 -2.48
CA LEU A 401 15.20 -15.07 -2.24
C LEU A 401 15.84 -15.17 -0.85
N ALA A 402 15.06 -15.49 0.19
CA ALA A 402 15.59 -15.68 1.54
C ALA A 402 16.51 -16.90 1.63
N ALA A 403 16.18 -18.00 0.94
CA ALA A 403 17.03 -19.19 0.88
C ALA A 403 18.37 -18.94 0.19
N ARG A 404 18.43 -18.00 -0.76
CA ARG A 404 19.68 -17.59 -1.43
C ARG A 404 20.60 -16.73 -0.57
N LEU A 405 20.11 -16.17 0.55
CA LEU A 405 20.91 -15.40 1.52
C LEU A 405 21.53 -16.28 2.62
N ALA A 406 21.03 -17.51 2.79
CA ALA A 406 21.52 -18.49 3.75
C ALA A 406 22.75 -19.20 3.20
#